data_AF-A0A6M8SLI2-F1
#
_entry.id   AF-A0A6M8SLI2-F1
#
_cell.length_a   1.000
_cell.length_b   1.000
_cell.length_c   1.000
_cell.angle_alpha   90.00
_cell.angle_beta   90.00
_cell.angle_gamma   90.00
#
_symmetry.space_group_name_H-M   'P 1'
#
loop_
_entity.id
_entity.type
_entity.pdbx_description
1 polymer ?
#
loop_
_entity_poly.entity_id
_entity_poly.type
_entity_poly.pdbx_seq_one_letter_code
_entity_poly.pdbx_strand_id
1 'polypeptide(L)'
;MEKPDWFNWANDERKTGDWIRANNPKWFAEVCQILFEYDPMTISLVSEPEGYAPEVGSILRSLPQCLNVDDVQQLLFNVFTQWFTPEFAGSRSQYAEAAAAIWENWKQQQLD
;
A
#
# COMPACT_ATOMS: atom_id res chain seq x y z
N MET A 1 9.58 -5.01 30.08
CA MET A 1 9.25 -3.76 29.37
C MET A 1 8.16 -4.13 28.38
N GLU A 2 6.96 -3.59 28.55
CA GLU A 2 5.86 -3.84 27.61
C GLU A 2 6.20 -3.21 26.26
N LYS A 3 5.82 -3.89 25.19
CA LYS A 3 6.06 -3.38 23.84
C LYS A 3 5.08 -2.24 23.56
N PRO A 4 5.52 -1.15 22.92
CA PRO A 4 4.62 -0.07 22.52
C PRO A 4 3.50 -0.57 21.61
N ASP A 5 2.33 0.07 21.66
CA ASP A 5 1.16 -0.33 20.86
C ASP A 5 1.43 -0.32 19.34
N TRP A 6 2.27 0.61 18.86
CA TRP A 6 2.67 0.66 17.44
C TRP A 6 3.39 -0.62 16.99
N PHE A 7 4.10 -1.29 17.90
CA PHE A 7 4.81 -2.53 17.59
C PHE A 7 3.84 -3.70 17.37
N ASN A 8 2.75 -3.75 18.14
CA ASN A 8 1.73 -4.78 17.98
C ASN A 8 0.93 -4.55 16.68
N TRP A 9 0.50 -3.31 16.44
CA TRP A 9 -0.16 -2.92 15.19
C TRP A 9 0.65 -3.29 13.95
N ALA A 10 1.94 -2.91 13.89
CA ALA A 10 2.78 -3.19 12.74
C ALA A 10 2.97 -4.70 12.50
N ASN A 11 2.96 -5.53 13.55
CA ASN A 11 3.02 -6.98 13.40
C ASN A 11 1.70 -7.55 12.88
N ASP A 12 0.57 -7.02 13.31
CA ASP A 12 -0.74 -7.50 12.87
C ASP A 12 -1.03 -7.08 11.42
N GLU A 13 -0.61 -5.88 11.01
CA GLU A 13 -0.62 -5.47 9.59
C GLU A 13 0.26 -6.40 8.74
N ARG A 14 1.48 -6.73 9.20
CA ARG A 14 2.35 -7.68 8.47
C ARG A 14 1.72 -9.06 8.33
N LYS A 15 1.14 -9.62 9.40
CA LYS A 15 0.44 -10.92 9.32
C LYS A 15 -0.73 -10.86 8.33
N THR A 16 -1.46 -9.75 8.31
CA THR A 16 -2.56 -9.57 7.38
C THR A 16 -2.06 -9.49 5.94
N GLY A 17 -0.99 -8.72 5.70
CA GLY A 17 -0.30 -8.66 4.42
C GLY A 17 0.20 -10.02 3.95
N ASP A 18 0.83 -10.80 4.84
CA ASP A 18 1.31 -12.16 4.55
C ASP A 18 0.17 -13.10 4.17
N TRP A 19 -0.97 -12.99 4.86
CA TRP A 19 -2.17 -13.75 4.51
C TRP A 19 -2.70 -13.36 3.13
N ILE A 20 -2.81 -12.07 2.82
CA ILE A 20 -3.25 -11.59 1.50
C ILE A 20 -2.27 -12.08 0.42
N ARG A 21 -0.97 -11.95 0.65
CA ARG A 21 0.08 -12.41 -0.26
C ARG A 21 -0.01 -13.91 -0.53
N ALA A 22 -0.29 -14.72 0.49
CA ALA A 22 -0.43 -16.16 0.34
C ALA A 22 -1.66 -16.55 -0.49
N ASN A 23 -2.76 -15.80 -0.38
CA ASN A 23 -4.02 -16.10 -1.08
C ASN A 23 -4.08 -15.49 -2.49
N ASN A 24 -3.49 -14.31 -2.69
CA ASN A 24 -3.48 -13.57 -3.95
C ASN A 24 -2.07 -13.09 -4.34
N PRO A 25 -1.10 -14.01 -4.56
CA PRO A 25 0.31 -13.66 -4.72
C PRO A 25 0.58 -12.80 -5.96
N LYS A 26 -0.13 -13.05 -7.06
CA LYS A 26 0.00 -12.27 -8.30
C LYS A 26 -0.41 -10.81 -8.07
N TRP A 27 -1.59 -10.61 -7.51
CA TRP A 27 -2.11 -9.26 -7.25
C TRP A 27 -1.24 -8.49 -6.25
N PHE A 28 -0.75 -9.17 -5.22
CA PHE A 28 0.19 -8.59 -4.26
C PHE A 28 1.46 -8.09 -4.95
N ALA A 29 2.07 -8.92 -5.81
CA ALA A 29 3.28 -8.55 -6.55
C ALA A 29 3.04 -7.40 -7.54
N GLU A 30 1.89 -7.38 -8.21
CA GLU A 30 1.51 -6.29 -9.12
C GLU A 30 1.41 -4.95 -8.39
N VAL A 31 0.79 -4.91 -7.20
CA VAL A 31 0.67 -3.66 -6.44
C VAL A 31 2.02 -3.22 -5.86
N CYS A 32 2.88 -4.15 -5.43
CA CYS A 32 4.28 -3.84 -5.09
C CYS A 32 5.01 -3.19 -6.27
N GLN A 33 4.87 -3.77 -7.47
CA GLN A 33 5.51 -3.27 -8.68
C GLN A 33 5.01 -1.86 -9.03
N ILE A 34 3.70 -1.61 -8.94
CA ILE A 34 3.13 -0.29 -9.20
C ILE A 34 3.71 0.75 -8.22
N LEU A 35 3.76 0.46 -6.92
CA LEU A 35 4.34 1.41 -5.95
C LEU A 35 5.83 1.65 -6.19
N PHE A 36 6.55 0.63 -6.65
CA PHE A 36 7.97 0.75 -6.99
C PHE A 36 8.21 1.61 -8.24
N GLU A 37 7.37 1.48 -9.27
CA GLU A 37 7.50 2.25 -10.51
C GLU A 37 7.16 3.72 -10.33
N TYR A 38 6.09 4.01 -9.58
CA TYR A 38 5.65 5.39 -9.36
C TYR A 38 6.33 6.08 -8.18
N ASP A 39 6.89 5.32 -7.23
CA ASP A 39 7.64 5.78 -6.05
C ASP A 39 7.12 7.12 -5.49
N PRO A 40 5.88 7.17 -4.95
CA PRO A 40 5.20 8.42 -4.63
C PRO A 40 5.93 9.26 -3.55
N MET A 41 6.75 8.61 -2.72
CA MET A 41 7.54 9.28 -1.70
C MET A 41 8.99 9.55 -2.15
N THR A 42 9.38 9.14 -3.35
CA THR A 42 10.76 9.25 -3.87
C THR A 42 11.79 8.67 -2.89
N ILE A 43 11.44 7.56 -2.24
CA ILE A 43 12.27 7.01 -1.18
C ILE A 43 13.39 6.21 -1.84
N SER A 44 14.59 6.77 -1.90
CA SER A 44 15.81 6.08 -2.35
C SER A 44 16.23 4.87 -1.49
N LEU A 45 15.36 4.40 -0.58
CA LEU A 45 15.60 3.29 0.34
C LEU A 45 15.07 1.96 -0.18
N VAL A 46 14.21 1.96 -1.21
CA VAL A 46 13.62 0.74 -1.75
C VAL A 46 14.38 0.33 -3.01
N SER A 47 15.08 -0.82 -2.96
CA SER A 47 15.87 -1.35 -4.08
C SER A 47 15.13 -2.35 -4.96
N GLU A 48 14.00 -2.88 -4.47
CA GLU A 48 13.18 -3.89 -5.11
C GLU A 48 11.69 -3.69 -4.76
N PRO A 49 10.74 -4.09 -5.63
CA PRO A 49 9.32 -3.91 -5.37
C PRO A 49 8.82 -4.43 -4.02
N GLU A 50 9.39 -5.54 -3.55
CA GLU A 50 9.06 -6.18 -2.28
C GLU A 50 9.32 -5.31 -1.05
N GLY A 51 10.11 -4.24 -1.18
CA GLY A 51 10.31 -3.27 -0.10
C GLY A 51 9.02 -2.55 0.33
N TYR A 52 8.01 -2.52 -0.54
CA TYR A 52 6.67 -1.96 -0.25
C TYR A 52 5.68 -2.97 0.36
N ALA A 53 6.10 -4.23 0.58
CA ALA A 53 5.20 -5.28 1.06
C ALA A 53 4.41 -4.92 2.34
N PRO A 54 5.00 -4.23 3.35
CA PRO A 54 4.25 -3.82 4.54
C PRO A 54 3.06 -2.90 4.21
N GLU A 55 3.26 -1.90 3.36
CA GLU A 55 2.25 -0.93 2.95
C GLU A 55 1.20 -1.58 2.04
N VAL A 56 1.65 -2.45 1.12
CA VAL A 56 0.77 -3.17 0.19
C VAL A 56 -0.25 -4.02 0.95
N GLY A 57 0.14 -4.68 2.04
CA GLY A 57 -0.80 -5.42 2.88
C GLY A 57 -1.94 -4.55 3.40
N SER A 58 -1.62 -3.35 3.92
CA SER A 58 -2.61 -2.39 4.43
C SER A 58 -3.49 -1.80 3.31
N ILE A 59 -2.92 -1.55 2.14
CA ILE A 59 -3.64 -1.05 0.96
C ILE A 59 -4.64 -2.10 0.49
N LEU A 60 -4.19 -3.32 0.21
CA LEU A 60 -5.04 -4.39 -0.32
C LEU A 60 -6.17 -4.78 0.63
N ARG A 61 -5.94 -4.70 1.95
CA ARG A 61 -6.98 -4.91 2.97
C ARG A 61 -8.15 -3.94 2.82
N SER A 62 -7.88 -2.70 2.40
CA SER A 62 -8.86 -1.60 2.40
C SER A 62 -9.34 -1.23 1.00
N LEU A 63 -8.61 -1.63 -0.05
CA LEU A 63 -8.92 -1.31 -1.45
C LEU A 63 -10.33 -1.72 -1.90
N PRO A 64 -10.90 -2.87 -1.46
CA PRO A 64 -12.27 -3.24 -1.83
C PRO A 64 -13.35 -2.25 -1.34
N GLN A 65 -13.02 -1.35 -0.41
CA GLN A 65 -13.93 -0.31 0.09
C GLN A 65 -13.85 1.00 -0.71
N CYS A 66 -12.86 1.14 -1.60
CA CYS A 66 -12.72 2.32 -2.47
C CYS A 66 -13.74 2.25 -3.61
N LEU A 67 -14.40 3.38 -3.90
CA LEU A 67 -15.42 3.47 -4.94
C LEU A 67 -14.89 4.13 -6.22
N ASN A 68 -13.77 4.84 -6.13
CA ASN A 68 -13.17 5.58 -7.22
C ASN A 68 -11.66 5.80 -6.96
N VAL A 69 -10.97 6.38 -7.95
CA VAL A 69 -9.54 6.66 -7.88
C VAL A 69 -9.16 7.66 -6.76
N ASP A 70 -10.04 8.62 -6.44
CA ASP A 70 -9.76 9.59 -5.37
C ASP A 70 -9.76 8.91 -4.00
N ASP A 71 -10.62 7.91 -3.79
CA ASP A 71 -10.63 7.08 -2.58
C ASP A 71 -9.34 6.27 -2.47
N VAL A 72 -8.86 5.71 -3.58
CA VAL A 72 -7.57 4.99 -3.62
C VAL A 72 -6.42 5.94 -3.28
N GLN A 73 -6.42 7.15 -3.86
CA GLN A 73 -5.39 8.15 -3.56
C GLN A 73 -5.41 8.55 -2.08
N GLN A 74 -6.59 8.72 -1.50
CA GLN A 74 -6.72 9.00 -0.06
C GLN A 74 -6.26 7.82 0.78
N LEU A 75 -6.57 6.58 0.38
CA LEU A 75 -6.12 5.37 1.03
C LEU A 75 -4.59 5.28 1.02
N LEU A 76 -3.94 5.45 -0.13
CA LEU A 76 -2.47 5.42 -0.24
C LEU A 76 -1.85 6.44 0.70
N PHE A 77 -2.28 7.70 0.62
CA PHE A 77 -1.75 8.76 1.48
C PHE A 77 -1.90 8.43 2.98
N ASN A 78 -3.05 7.89 3.38
CA ASN A 78 -3.30 7.49 4.76
C ASN A 78 -2.41 6.33 5.22
N VAL A 79 -2.25 5.30 4.38
CA VAL A 79 -1.39 4.15 4.69
C VAL A 79 0.05 4.61 4.87
N PHE A 80 0.58 5.37 3.91
CA PHE A 80 1.96 5.85 4.01
C PHE A 80 2.16 6.82 5.18
N THR A 81 1.16 7.65 5.49
CA THR A 81 1.17 8.48 6.71
C THR A 81 1.21 7.64 7.99
N GLN A 82 0.52 6.50 8.02
CA GLN A 82 0.55 5.59 9.18
C GLN A 82 1.90 4.88 9.31
N TRP A 83 2.51 4.47 8.20
CA TRP A 83 3.80 3.76 8.21
C TRP A 83 5.01 4.68 8.42
N PHE A 84 4.99 5.90 7.87
CA PHE A 84 6.16 6.80 7.83
C PHE A 84 5.98 8.14 8.55
N THR A 85 4.79 8.44 9.09
CA THR A 85 4.35 9.76 9.60
C THR A 85 4.02 10.78 8.49
N PRO A 86 3.16 11.79 8.78
CA PRO A 86 2.75 12.77 7.78
C PRO A 86 3.91 13.57 7.18
N GLU A 87 4.95 13.84 7.97
CA GLU A 87 6.09 14.65 7.55
C GLU A 87 6.93 13.96 6.48
N PHE A 88 7.02 12.63 6.52
CA PHE A 88 7.74 11.85 5.52
C PHE A 88 6.85 11.43 4.34
N ALA A 89 5.55 11.22 4.56
CA ALA A 89 4.61 10.83 3.51
C ALA A 89 4.41 11.91 2.43
N GLY A 90 4.79 13.16 2.71
CA GLY A 90 4.68 14.25 1.76
C GLY A 90 3.22 14.66 1.54
N SER A 91 2.84 14.91 0.28
CA SER A 91 1.53 15.43 -0.11
C SER A 91 0.68 14.37 -0.81
N ARG A 92 -0.64 14.39 -0.56
CA ARG A 92 -1.60 13.48 -1.23
C ARG A 92 -1.49 13.50 -2.75
N SER A 93 -1.19 14.64 -3.37
CA SER A 93 -1.03 14.77 -4.83
C SER A 93 0.06 13.88 -5.41
N GLN A 94 1.11 13.55 -4.65
CA GLN A 94 2.19 12.66 -5.11
C GLN A 94 1.71 11.22 -5.36
N TYR A 95 0.58 10.83 -4.77
CA TYR A 95 0.03 9.49 -4.89
C TYR A 95 -0.94 9.33 -6.07
N ALA A 96 -1.21 10.39 -6.84
CA ALA A 96 -2.25 10.39 -7.87
C ALA A 96 -1.99 9.35 -8.98
N GLU A 97 -0.76 9.26 -9.48
CA GLU A 97 -0.40 8.34 -10.57
C GLU A 97 -0.42 6.88 -10.09
N ALA A 98 0.16 6.61 -8.92
CA ALA A 98 0.10 5.29 -8.28
C ALA A 98 -1.35 4.86 -7.99
N ALA A 99 -2.19 5.77 -7.52
CA ALA A 99 -3.59 5.48 -7.24
C ALA A 99 -4.38 5.11 -8.50
N ALA A 100 -4.15 5.83 -9.61
CA ALA A 100 -4.77 5.51 -10.89
C ALA A 100 -4.37 4.11 -11.38
N ALA A 101 -3.07 3.78 -11.33
CA ALA A 101 -2.57 2.47 -11.73
C ALA A 101 -3.13 1.33 -10.85
N ILE A 102 -3.16 1.50 -9.53
CA ILE A 102 -3.74 0.52 -8.61
C ILE A 102 -5.25 0.36 -8.84
N TRP A 103 -5.97 1.45 -9.09
CA TRP A 103 -7.41 1.39 -9.36
C TRP A 103 -7.73 0.65 -10.66
N GLU A 104 -6.98 0.90 -11.73
CA GLU A 104 -7.14 0.14 -12.97
C GLU A 104 -6.82 -1.34 -12.79
N ASN A 105 -5.72 -1.66 -12.09
CA ASN A 105 -5.36 -3.04 -11.75
C ASN A 105 -6.46 -3.74 -10.94
N TRP A 106 -7.04 -3.06 -9.94
CA TRP A 106 -8.14 -3.62 -9.13
C TRP A 106 -9.39 -3.92 -9.94
N LYS A 107 -9.80 -3.00 -10.82
CA LYS A 107 -10.95 -3.23 -11.71
C LYS A 107 -10.73 -4.43 -12.61
N GLN A 108 -9.52 -4.64 -13.11
CA GLN A 108 -9.18 -5.81 -13.92
C GLN A 108 -9.33 -7.11 -13.11
N GLN A 109 -8.84 -7.14 -11.86
CA GLN A 109 -8.99 -8.29 -10.97
C GLN A 109 -10.44 -8.63 -10.61
N GLN A 110 -11.38 -7.68 -10.71
CA GLN A 110 -12.82 -7.95 -10.52
C GLN A 110 -13.52 -8.52 -11.76
N LEU A 111 -12.89 -8.38 -12.94
CA LEU A 111 -13.45 -8.86 -14.20
C LEU A 111 -12.97 -10.27 -14.58
N ASP A 112 -11.87 -10.72 -13.97
CA ASP A 112 -11.31 -12.08 -14.08
C ASP A 112 -11.99 -13.08 -13.13
#